data_AF-A0A2V8QJB7-F1
#
_entry.id   AF-A0A2V8QJB7-F1
#
_cell.length_a   1.000
_cell.length_b   1.000
_cell.length_c   1.000
_cell.angle_alpha   90.00
_cell.angle_beta   90.00
_cell.angle_gamma   90.00
#
_symmetry.space_group_name_H-M   'P 1'
#
loop_
_entity.id
_entity.type
_entity.pdbx_description
1 polymer ?
#
loop_
_entity_poly.entity_id
_entity_poly.type
_entity_poly.pdbx_seq_one_letter_code
_entity_poly.pdbx_strand_id
1 'polypeptide(L)'
;TLAMWDLYRFRAGTTNATFTTAQRVMTIGGPAGNTLQFYFVPGGSDIGLSTGGPSGAVTNGGDSEQSSHWKRRSLNGGVYIGIMDPVLTNNTERNITVNDTNALEIFGYNSSGFSTPPNDNFNLGQIIGACSGTVNGTNIGATKEPGEPSHFIDPPNPGGGSRSVWYVWQSPSTGSVTFNTFGSSFDTVLSVYTGTAVGSLSLKGSNDDANADLNSSVTFSATAGTVYRIAVDGYNNSDSGGDFGSIVLNWTSASCPAANQIDEAGFFVRQHYLDFLNREPDASGFDFWRSEITSCGANAQCIEVKRINVSAAFFLSIEFQQTGYFVERVYKVAYGSATGNSTLGGAHTLLVPIVRYSEFQADKQQIGDGVVVGAPGGPWEALLNSHKDSYVADFVQRSRFITAFPASMTAATFVDTLNSNAGNPLSVDERNQLVAELTNGTKTRAQVLRAVAQDSDLESAEFRRAFVLAQYFGYMRRNPNDTPDLDYTGYDFWLTKLNDFNGDFVNAEMVKAFILSGEYRHRFGP
;
A
#
# COMPACT_ATOMS: atom_id res chain seq x y z
N THR A 1 -27.36 -12.91 -19.57
CA THR A 1 -27.29 -11.91 -18.48
C THR A 1 -28.69 -11.41 -18.22
N LEU A 2 -29.19 -11.53 -16.99
CA LEU A 2 -30.48 -10.96 -16.57
C LEU A 2 -30.23 -9.53 -16.11
N ALA A 3 -31.08 -8.59 -16.50
CA ALA A 3 -31.05 -7.24 -15.96
C ALA A 3 -31.71 -7.24 -14.56
N MET A 4 -31.36 -6.26 -13.72
CA MET A 4 -32.01 -6.07 -12.42
C MET A 4 -33.54 -5.88 -12.53
N TRP A 5 -34.02 -5.45 -13.70
CA TRP A 5 -35.43 -5.33 -14.06
C TRP A 5 -36.14 -6.67 -14.38
N ASP A 6 -35.41 -7.75 -14.63
CA ASP A 6 -36.00 -9.07 -14.87
C ASP A 6 -36.46 -9.76 -13.58
N LEU A 7 -35.99 -9.31 -12.40
CA LEU A 7 -36.41 -9.86 -11.10
C LEU A 7 -37.88 -9.55 -10.73
N TYR A 8 -38.49 -8.54 -11.35
CA TYR A 8 -39.76 -7.95 -10.91
C TYR A 8 -40.91 -8.06 -11.92
N ARG A 9 -40.78 -8.89 -12.96
CA ARG A 9 -41.91 -9.21 -13.87
C ARG A 9 -42.57 -10.53 -13.51
N PHE A 10 -43.64 -10.45 -12.71
CA PHE A 10 -44.65 -11.52 -12.69
C PHE A 10 -45.31 -11.61 -14.06
N ARG A 11 -45.02 -12.69 -14.82
CA ARG A 11 -45.72 -12.97 -16.07
C ARG A 11 -47.17 -13.39 -15.78
N ALA A 12 -48.09 -13.06 -16.68
CA ALA A 12 -49.44 -13.61 -16.66
C ALA A 12 -49.39 -15.15 -16.64
N GLY A 13 -50.13 -15.78 -15.73
CA GLY A 13 -50.14 -17.23 -15.52
C GLY A 13 -49.24 -17.77 -14.40
N THR A 14 -48.55 -16.91 -13.64
CA THR A 14 -47.80 -17.34 -12.44
C THR A 14 -48.77 -17.76 -11.32
N THR A 15 -48.52 -18.88 -10.62
CA THR A 15 -49.41 -19.40 -9.56
C THR A 15 -48.66 -19.74 -8.27
N ASN A 16 -49.38 -20.07 -7.18
CA ASN A 16 -48.77 -20.44 -5.89
C ASN A 16 -47.85 -21.68 -5.94
N ALA A 17 -47.91 -22.49 -7.01
CA ALA A 17 -47.02 -23.63 -7.20
C ALA A 17 -45.64 -23.26 -7.79
N THR A 18 -45.46 -22.03 -8.29
CA THR A 18 -44.26 -21.64 -9.05
C THR A 18 -43.04 -21.37 -8.17
N PHE A 19 -43.22 -20.92 -6.92
CA PHE A 19 -42.13 -20.62 -5.98
C PHE A 19 -42.51 -21.02 -4.55
N THR A 20 -41.90 -22.09 -4.03
CA THR A 20 -42.28 -22.74 -2.77
C THR A 20 -41.50 -22.29 -1.53
N THR A 21 -40.45 -21.46 -1.69
CA THR A 21 -39.47 -21.18 -0.61
C THR A 21 -39.08 -19.70 -0.43
N ALA A 22 -39.71 -18.74 -1.12
CA ALA A 22 -39.36 -17.31 -1.05
C ALA A 22 -40.31 -16.47 -0.19
N GLN A 23 -39.77 -15.52 0.58
CA GLN A 23 -40.52 -14.46 1.25
C GLN A 23 -41.10 -13.47 0.22
N ARG A 24 -42.22 -12.80 0.57
CA ARG A 24 -43.01 -11.98 -0.37
C ARG A 24 -43.31 -10.59 0.20
N VAL A 25 -43.45 -9.60 -0.68
CA VAL A 25 -44.06 -8.29 -0.40
C VAL A 25 -45.29 -8.16 -1.30
N MET A 26 -46.41 -7.62 -0.80
CA MET A 26 -47.64 -7.38 -1.57
C MET A 26 -48.26 -6.03 -1.25
N THR A 27 -48.90 -5.42 -2.24
CA THR A 27 -49.76 -4.23 -2.10
C THR A 27 -51.13 -4.52 -2.75
N ILE A 28 -52.14 -3.71 -2.43
CA ILE A 28 -53.54 -3.95 -2.85
C ILE A 28 -54.10 -2.73 -3.55
N GLY A 29 -54.77 -2.93 -4.68
CA GLY A 29 -55.55 -1.88 -5.34
C GLY A 29 -56.29 -2.41 -6.56
N GLY A 30 -57.61 -2.58 -6.45
CA GLY A 30 -58.49 -2.93 -7.56
C GLY A 30 -59.92 -2.43 -7.29
N PRO A 31 -60.56 -1.71 -8.22
CA PRO A 31 -61.90 -1.17 -8.00
C PRO A 31 -63.00 -2.25 -8.05
N ALA A 32 -64.16 -1.93 -7.49
CA ALA A 32 -65.32 -2.82 -7.47
C ALA A 32 -65.71 -3.27 -8.88
N GLY A 33 -65.55 -4.57 -9.15
CA GLY A 33 -65.82 -5.19 -10.45
C GLY A 33 -64.62 -5.93 -11.07
N ASN A 34 -63.39 -5.75 -10.57
CA ASN A 34 -62.23 -6.50 -11.07
C ASN A 34 -61.52 -7.26 -9.94
N THR A 35 -61.65 -8.60 -9.94
CA THR A 35 -61.14 -9.48 -8.89
C THR A 35 -59.65 -9.78 -9.07
N LEU A 36 -58.80 -8.93 -8.48
CA LEU A 36 -57.43 -9.29 -8.09
C LEU A 36 -57.14 -8.81 -6.66
N GLN A 37 -57.56 -9.62 -5.69
CA GLN A 37 -56.96 -9.68 -4.36
C GLN A 37 -56.42 -11.10 -4.16
N PHE A 38 -55.43 -11.27 -3.27
CA PHE A 38 -55.60 -12.03 -2.03
C PHE A 38 -54.43 -11.75 -1.05
N TYR A 39 -54.77 -11.36 0.19
CA TYR A 39 -53.93 -11.49 1.40
C TYR A 39 -53.75 -12.95 1.80
N PHE A 40 -52.80 -13.29 2.69
CA PHE A 40 -52.98 -14.37 3.69
C PHE A 40 -52.35 -14.04 5.06
N VAL A 41 -52.79 -14.76 6.09
CA VAL A 41 -53.03 -14.34 7.50
C VAL A 41 -52.84 -15.58 8.41
N PRO A 42 -52.43 -15.51 9.71
CA PRO A 42 -52.40 -14.36 10.65
C PRO A 42 -51.04 -14.12 11.37
N GLY A 43 -51.01 -13.18 12.34
CA GLY A 43 -50.15 -13.30 13.53
C GLY A 43 -49.18 -12.15 13.86
N GLY A 44 -49.32 -10.96 13.27
CA GLY A 44 -48.44 -9.82 13.55
C GLY A 44 -49.01 -8.51 12.99
N SER A 45 -48.60 -7.37 13.56
CA SER A 45 -49.08 -6.03 13.18
C SER A 45 -48.12 -5.36 12.20
N ASP A 46 -48.31 -5.60 10.91
CA ASP A 46 -47.50 -4.98 9.84
C ASP A 46 -48.22 -3.80 9.17
N ILE A 47 -47.40 -2.85 8.68
CA ILE A 47 -47.82 -1.54 8.18
C ILE A 47 -48.24 -1.63 6.71
N GLY A 48 -49.41 -1.10 6.37
CA GLY A 48 -49.89 -1.03 4.99
C GLY A 48 -49.22 0.09 4.18
N LEU A 49 -48.83 -0.20 2.93
CA LEU A 49 -48.34 0.79 1.97
C LEU A 49 -49.45 1.26 1.01
N SER A 50 -49.31 2.50 0.51
CA SER A 50 -50.34 3.26 -0.22
C SER A 50 -50.71 2.68 -1.61
N THR A 51 -51.86 3.12 -2.13
CA THR A 51 -52.57 2.56 -3.29
C THR A 51 -52.41 3.39 -4.59
N GLY A 52 -51.43 4.29 -4.65
CA GLY A 52 -51.21 5.23 -5.75
C GLY A 52 -50.85 4.54 -7.09
N GLY A 53 -51.69 4.73 -8.10
CA GLY A 53 -51.44 4.30 -9.48
C GLY A 53 -50.70 5.35 -10.34
N PRO A 54 -50.12 4.98 -11.49
CA PRO A 54 -49.14 5.79 -12.25
C PRO A 54 -49.72 6.98 -13.04
N SER A 55 -50.96 7.38 -12.78
CA SER A 55 -51.60 8.53 -13.44
C SER A 55 -52.18 9.47 -12.38
N GLY A 56 -51.60 10.67 -12.26
CA GLY A 56 -52.01 11.71 -11.30
C GLY A 56 -53.42 12.24 -11.56
N ALA A 57 -54.43 11.50 -11.10
CA ALA A 57 -55.84 11.80 -11.30
C ALA A 57 -56.44 12.51 -10.08
N VAL A 58 -56.72 13.80 -10.22
CA VAL A 58 -57.33 14.66 -9.19
C VAL A 58 -58.73 14.23 -8.73
N THR A 59 -59.36 13.25 -9.39
CA THR A 59 -60.69 12.72 -9.02
C THR A 59 -60.65 11.64 -7.94
N ASN A 60 -59.48 11.09 -7.62
CA ASN A 60 -59.33 9.97 -6.67
C ASN A 60 -58.63 10.37 -5.35
N GLY A 61 -58.69 11.65 -4.98
CA GLY A 61 -58.09 12.15 -3.73
C GLY A 61 -56.57 12.38 -3.78
N GLY A 62 -55.98 12.44 -4.98
CA GLY A 62 -54.58 12.81 -5.16
C GLY A 62 -54.37 14.32 -5.09
N ASP A 63 -53.45 14.76 -4.23
CA ASP A 63 -52.97 16.14 -4.05
C ASP A 63 -51.90 16.56 -5.07
N SER A 64 -51.71 15.76 -6.13
CA SER A 64 -50.68 15.85 -7.17
C SER A 64 -49.23 15.52 -6.76
N GLU A 65 -48.99 15.07 -5.52
CA GLU A 65 -47.64 14.73 -5.01
C GLU A 65 -47.47 13.24 -4.64
N GLN A 66 -48.34 12.36 -5.16
CA GLN A 66 -48.34 10.95 -4.77
C GLN A 66 -47.26 10.09 -5.46
N SER A 67 -46.81 9.08 -4.72
CA SER A 67 -45.53 8.37 -4.83
C SER A 67 -45.17 7.78 -6.22
N SER A 68 -43.95 8.07 -6.72
CA SER A 68 -42.96 7.09 -7.22
C SER A 68 -41.66 7.70 -7.85
N HIS A 69 -40.48 7.35 -7.29
CA HIS A 69 -39.09 7.37 -7.86
C HIS A 69 -38.26 8.68 -8.12
N TRP A 70 -37.59 9.19 -7.07
CA TRP A 70 -36.26 9.85 -6.94
C TRP A 70 -35.74 11.05 -7.83
N LYS A 71 -35.79 12.26 -7.21
CA LYS A 71 -34.79 13.38 -7.12
C LYS A 71 -34.32 14.26 -8.33
N ARG A 72 -33.99 15.52 -7.94
CA ARG A 72 -33.29 16.67 -8.59
C ARG A 72 -33.97 17.29 -9.82
N ARG A 73 -34.79 18.33 -9.55
CA ARG A 73 -35.55 19.17 -10.50
C ARG A 73 -34.76 19.62 -11.75
N SER A 74 -33.46 19.93 -11.61
CA SER A 74 -32.59 20.38 -12.70
C SER A 74 -32.10 19.27 -13.65
N LEU A 75 -32.14 18.00 -13.22
CA LEU A 75 -31.66 16.85 -14.02
C LEU A 75 -32.80 16.11 -14.73
N ASN A 76 -34.06 16.42 -14.44
CA ASN A 76 -35.21 15.65 -14.95
C ASN A 76 -36.47 16.52 -15.21
N GLY A 77 -36.30 17.68 -15.84
CA GLY A 77 -37.40 18.43 -16.47
C GLY A 77 -38.48 19.03 -15.56
N GLY A 78 -38.29 19.06 -14.24
CA GLY A 78 -39.16 19.79 -13.31
C GLY A 78 -40.04 18.98 -12.34
N VAL A 79 -39.89 17.65 -12.25
CA VAL A 79 -40.75 16.77 -11.43
C VAL A 79 -40.13 16.44 -10.05
N TYR A 80 -40.96 16.17 -9.04
CA TYR A 80 -40.62 15.96 -7.62
C TYR A 80 -40.93 14.53 -7.14
N ILE A 81 -40.18 14.00 -6.16
CA ILE A 81 -40.46 12.73 -5.45
C ILE A 81 -39.92 12.76 -4.00
N GLY A 82 -40.65 12.16 -3.05
CA GLY A 82 -40.20 11.80 -1.70
C GLY A 82 -40.71 10.42 -1.21
N ILE A 83 -40.44 10.08 0.06
CA ILE A 83 -41.10 8.96 0.78
C ILE A 83 -42.34 9.52 1.47
N MET A 84 -43.52 8.96 1.21
CA MET A 84 -44.75 9.40 1.87
C MET A 84 -44.96 8.65 3.18
N ASP A 85 -44.86 9.35 4.31
CA ASP A 85 -45.43 8.91 5.57
C ASP A 85 -46.95 9.19 5.53
N PRO A 86 -47.82 8.15 5.50
CA PRO A 86 -49.27 8.31 5.34
C PRO A 86 -49.96 8.91 6.56
N VAL A 87 -49.23 9.20 7.65
CA VAL A 87 -49.73 9.85 8.87
C VAL A 87 -49.52 11.38 8.82
N LEU A 88 -48.79 11.91 7.83
CA LEU A 88 -48.60 13.35 7.64
C LEU A 88 -49.80 14.03 6.98
N THR A 89 -50.05 15.26 7.39
CA THR A 89 -51.03 16.15 6.73
C THR A 89 -50.50 16.69 5.40
N ASN A 90 -51.39 16.99 4.46
CA ASN A 90 -51.05 17.53 3.13
C ASN A 90 -50.04 18.70 3.21
N ASN A 91 -49.15 18.78 2.22
CA ASN A 91 -48.11 19.80 2.08
C ASN A 91 -47.09 19.87 3.26
N THR A 92 -46.89 18.77 3.99
CA THR A 92 -45.90 18.69 5.08
C THR A 92 -44.61 18.02 4.60
N GLU A 93 -43.58 18.82 4.34
CA GLU A 93 -42.23 18.34 4.02
C GLU A 93 -41.39 18.09 5.29
N ARG A 94 -40.46 17.13 5.24
CA ARG A 94 -39.44 16.89 6.27
C ARG A 94 -38.12 16.51 5.62
N ASN A 95 -37.01 16.85 6.28
CA ASN A 95 -35.68 16.37 5.90
C ASN A 95 -35.59 14.86 6.11
N ILE A 96 -34.88 14.17 5.21
CA ILE A 96 -34.64 12.72 5.28
C ILE A 96 -33.86 12.36 6.56
N THR A 97 -34.25 11.28 7.21
CA THR A 97 -33.62 10.77 8.44
C THR A 97 -32.88 9.46 8.20
N VAL A 98 -32.08 9.03 9.19
CA VAL A 98 -31.37 7.75 9.16
C VAL A 98 -32.33 6.54 9.05
N ASN A 99 -33.53 6.65 9.64
CA ASN A 99 -34.53 5.57 9.55
C ASN A 99 -35.10 5.45 8.13
N ASP A 100 -35.26 6.57 7.43
CA ASP A 100 -35.75 6.61 6.05
C ASP A 100 -34.73 5.97 5.10
N THR A 101 -33.42 6.19 5.32
CA THR A 101 -32.36 5.54 4.54
C THR A 101 -32.27 4.03 4.84
N ASN A 102 -32.35 3.63 6.11
CA ASN A 102 -32.33 2.20 6.49
C ASN A 102 -33.52 1.43 5.86
N ALA A 103 -34.69 2.06 5.71
CA ALA A 103 -35.83 1.44 5.06
C ALA A 103 -35.56 1.13 3.57
N LEU A 104 -34.80 1.99 2.87
CA LEU A 104 -34.44 1.79 1.45
C LEU A 104 -33.47 0.63 1.26
N GLU A 105 -32.50 0.50 2.17
CA GLU A 105 -31.57 -0.64 2.22
C GLU A 105 -32.31 -1.96 2.40
N ILE A 106 -33.32 -2.00 3.30
CA ILE A 106 -34.19 -3.18 3.50
C ILE A 106 -34.98 -3.54 2.24
N PHE A 107 -35.38 -2.58 1.42
CA PHE A 107 -36.03 -2.83 0.13
C PHE A 107 -35.06 -3.22 -1.00
N GLY A 108 -33.79 -3.45 -0.70
CA GLY A 108 -32.78 -3.85 -1.70
C GLY A 108 -32.34 -2.72 -2.62
N TYR A 109 -32.73 -1.47 -2.31
CA TYR A 109 -32.01 -0.32 -2.85
C TYR A 109 -30.69 -0.21 -2.09
N ASN A 110 -29.72 -1.00 -2.55
CA ASN A 110 -28.32 -0.68 -2.32
C ASN A 110 -28.07 0.67 -2.98
N SER A 111 -28.24 1.76 -2.21
CA SER A 111 -27.19 2.76 -2.22
C SER A 111 -25.93 2.03 -1.78
N SER A 112 -25.24 1.43 -2.76
CA SER A 112 -23.80 1.32 -2.68
C SER A 112 -23.32 2.72 -2.37
N GLY A 113 -23.03 2.99 -1.09
CA GLY A 113 -22.24 4.14 -0.70
C GLY A 113 -21.05 4.09 -1.64
N PHE A 114 -20.92 5.12 -2.47
CA PHE A 114 -19.88 5.14 -3.49
C PHE A 114 -18.58 4.80 -2.79
N SER A 115 -17.95 3.69 -3.19
CA SER A 115 -16.79 3.17 -2.48
C SER A 115 -15.77 4.29 -2.38
N THR A 116 -15.41 4.67 -1.16
CA THR A 116 -14.47 5.77 -0.92
C THR A 116 -13.24 5.56 -1.80
N PRO A 117 -12.75 6.60 -2.49
CA PRO A 117 -11.53 6.48 -3.30
C PRO A 117 -10.39 5.88 -2.47
N PRO A 118 -9.47 5.08 -3.05
CA PRO A 118 -8.38 4.47 -2.29
C PRO A 118 -7.52 5.47 -1.52
N ASN A 119 -7.54 6.74 -1.93
CA ASN A 119 -6.84 7.88 -1.33
C ASN A 119 -7.79 8.88 -0.63
N ASP A 120 -8.96 8.43 -0.17
CA ASP A 120 -9.93 9.22 0.62
C ASP A 120 -9.33 9.75 1.93
N ASN A 121 -8.69 8.88 2.72
CA ASN A 121 -8.05 9.27 3.97
C ASN A 121 -6.64 9.82 3.73
N PHE A 122 -6.25 10.84 4.50
CA PHE A 122 -4.94 11.49 4.50
C PHE A 122 -3.78 10.49 4.61
N ASN A 123 -3.90 9.47 5.45
CA ASN A 123 -2.86 8.45 5.63
C ASN A 123 -2.74 7.47 4.44
N LEU A 124 -3.79 7.35 3.61
CA LEU A 124 -3.83 6.55 2.37
C LEU A 124 -3.57 7.38 1.11
N GLY A 125 -3.20 8.65 1.25
CA GLY A 125 -2.98 9.56 0.13
C GLY A 125 -2.08 8.98 -0.96
N GLN A 126 -2.49 9.07 -2.22
CA GLN A 126 -1.81 8.44 -3.35
C GLN A 126 -0.42 9.06 -3.55
N ILE A 127 0.61 8.21 -3.54
CA ILE A 127 1.99 8.65 -3.81
C ILE A 127 2.12 9.04 -5.29
N ILE A 128 2.59 10.26 -5.53
CA ILE A 128 2.97 10.79 -6.84
C ILE A 128 4.38 11.40 -6.73
N GLY A 129 5.12 11.42 -7.84
CA GLY A 129 6.55 11.80 -7.84
C GLY A 129 6.96 12.57 -9.09
N ALA A 130 8.25 12.63 -9.38
CA ALA A 130 8.86 13.38 -10.49
C ALA A 130 8.57 14.89 -10.50
N CYS A 131 9.29 15.61 -11.36
CA CYS A 131 9.14 17.06 -11.53
C CYS A 131 7.84 17.46 -12.23
N SER A 132 7.23 16.58 -13.02
CA SER A 132 5.95 16.84 -13.69
C SER A 132 5.19 15.54 -13.96
N GLY A 133 3.88 15.65 -14.11
CA GLY A 133 3.02 14.53 -14.43
C GLY A 133 1.54 14.88 -14.42
N THR A 134 0.72 13.87 -14.71
CA THR A 134 -0.74 13.91 -14.68
C THR A 134 -1.24 12.62 -14.05
N VAL A 135 -2.23 12.69 -13.17
CA VAL A 135 -2.94 11.54 -12.61
C VAL A 135 -4.45 11.75 -12.70
N ASN A 136 -5.16 10.69 -13.08
CA ASN A 136 -6.62 10.68 -13.13
C ASN A 136 -7.19 10.04 -11.86
N GLY A 137 -8.30 10.55 -11.33
CA GLY A 137 -8.94 10.05 -10.12
C GLY A 137 -10.41 10.44 -10.03
N THR A 138 -10.96 10.36 -8.83
CA THR A 138 -12.33 10.79 -8.53
C THR A 138 -12.48 11.07 -7.04
N ASN A 139 -13.35 12.02 -6.66
CA ASN A 139 -13.84 12.19 -5.29
C ASN A 139 -15.29 11.70 -5.12
N ILE A 140 -15.82 10.94 -6.08
CA ILE A 140 -17.14 10.32 -5.96
C ILE A 140 -17.10 9.31 -4.80
N GLY A 141 -17.81 9.61 -3.72
CA GLY A 141 -17.80 8.81 -2.49
C GLY A 141 -16.79 9.23 -1.45
N ALA A 142 -15.94 10.22 -1.72
CA ALA A 142 -14.99 10.74 -0.75
C ALA A 142 -15.68 11.43 0.44
N THR A 143 -14.99 11.47 1.56
CA THR A 143 -15.47 11.94 2.86
C THR A 143 -14.58 13.05 3.44
N LYS A 144 -14.80 13.41 4.70
CA LYS A 144 -13.98 14.36 5.46
C LYS A 144 -13.49 13.68 6.72
N GLU A 145 -12.19 13.68 6.96
CA GLU A 145 -11.64 13.13 8.21
C GLU A 145 -11.89 14.05 9.42
N PRO A 146 -12.08 13.49 10.62
CA PRO A 146 -12.08 14.26 11.86
C PRO A 146 -10.78 15.06 12.05
N GLY A 147 -10.89 16.39 12.09
CA GLY A 147 -9.76 17.31 12.21
C GLY A 147 -9.22 17.84 10.88
N GLU A 148 -9.78 17.42 9.74
CA GLU A 148 -9.42 17.93 8.43
C GLU A 148 -9.79 19.42 8.26
N PRO A 149 -8.86 20.28 7.79
CA PRO A 149 -9.15 21.68 7.54
C PRO A 149 -10.15 21.85 6.38
N SER A 150 -10.81 23.01 6.28
CA SER A 150 -11.40 23.40 4.99
C SER A 150 -10.28 23.72 4.01
N HIS A 151 -10.39 23.18 2.80
CA HIS A 151 -9.32 23.24 1.80
C HIS A 151 -9.23 24.58 1.07
N PHE A 152 -10.24 25.43 1.20
CA PHE A 152 -10.21 26.82 0.75
C PHE A 152 -10.83 27.75 1.81
N ILE A 153 -10.27 28.95 1.93
CA ILE A 153 -10.73 29.98 2.85
C ILE A 153 -10.66 31.32 2.13
N ASP A 154 -11.73 31.68 1.41
CA ASP A 154 -11.98 33.06 0.99
C ASP A 154 -13.23 33.61 1.71
N PRO A 155 -13.12 34.67 2.52
CA PRO A 155 -14.28 35.29 3.15
C PRO A 155 -15.22 35.91 2.09
N PRO A 156 -16.54 35.64 2.13
CA PRO A 156 -17.28 35.16 3.30
C PRO A 156 -17.56 33.65 3.36
N ASN A 157 -17.19 32.86 2.33
CA ASN A 157 -17.63 31.48 2.17
C ASN A 157 -16.44 30.49 2.20
N PRO A 158 -16.14 29.85 3.34
CA PRO A 158 -15.12 28.80 3.38
C PRO A 158 -15.54 27.59 2.53
N GLY A 159 -14.83 27.37 1.42
CA GLY A 159 -15.08 26.30 0.45
C GLY A 159 -14.31 25.01 0.76
N GLY A 160 -14.89 23.87 0.39
CA GLY A 160 -14.25 22.55 0.50
C GLY A 160 -13.91 22.07 1.91
N GLY A 161 -13.21 20.95 1.97
CA GLY A 161 -13.04 20.09 3.15
C GLY A 161 -14.31 19.30 3.45
N SER A 162 -14.85 18.56 2.49
CA SER A 162 -16.02 17.68 2.68
C SER A 162 -16.03 16.39 1.84
N ARG A 163 -15.27 16.35 0.73
CA ARG A 163 -15.09 15.20 -0.16
C ARG A 163 -13.68 15.20 -0.71
N SER A 164 -12.70 15.33 0.18
CA SER A 164 -11.31 15.48 -0.20
C SER A 164 -10.70 14.13 -0.60
N VAL A 165 -9.77 14.15 -1.54
CA VAL A 165 -8.86 13.04 -1.78
C VAL A 165 -7.43 13.53 -1.73
N TRP A 166 -6.56 12.70 -1.18
CA TRP A 166 -5.20 13.07 -0.83
C TRP A 166 -4.17 12.52 -1.79
N TYR A 167 -3.13 13.31 -2.04
CA TYR A 167 -1.93 12.89 -2.74
C TYR A 167 -0.70 13.25 -1.91
N VAL A 168 0.33 12.41 -2.00
CA VAL A 168 1.61 12.57 -1.30
C VAL A 168 2.68 12.80 -2.36
N TRP A 169 3.28 13.99 -2.35
CA TRP A 169 4.33 14.37 -3.30
C TRP A 169 5.58 14.80 -2.55
N GLN A 170 6.66 14.04 -2.68
CA GLN A 170 7.96 14.48 -2.20
C GLN A 170 8.61 15.37 -3.25
N SER A 171 8.93 16.61 -2.90
CA SER A 171 9.50 17.53 -3.88
C SER A 171 10.88 17.06 -4.33
N PRO A 172 11.10 16.85 -5.63
CA PRO A 172 12.37 16.36 -6.15
C PRO A 172 13.46 17.44 -6.20
N SER A 173 13.07 18.70 -5.99
CA SER A 173 13.92 19.87 -6.18
C SER A 173 13.46 21.04 -5.32
N THR A 174 14.34 22.02 -5.09
CA THR A 174 13.96 23.29 -4.48
C THR A 174 13.63 24.28 -5.59
N GLY A 175 12.44 24.89 -5.54
CA GLY A 175 12.02 25.88 -6.52
C GLY A 175 10.51 26.01 -6.66
N SER A 176 10.06 26.75 -7.68
CA SER A 176 8.63 26.97 -7.94
C SER A 176 7.97 25.72 -8.52
N VAL A 177 6.82 25.34 -7.97
CA VAL A 177 6.03 24.19 -8.41
C VAL A 177 4.58 24.62 -8.55
N THR A 178 3.95 24.21 -9.64
CA THR A 178 2.53 24.42 -9.90
C THR A 178 1.81 23.09 -9.93
N PHE A 179 0.71 22.99 -9.19
CA PHE A 179 -0.31 21.94 -9.31
C PHE A 179 -1.58 22.57 -9.86
N ASN A 180 -2.32 21.86 -10.71
CA ASN A 180 -3.65 22.29 -11.18
C ASN A 180 -4.57 21.09 -11.40
N THR A 181 -5.88 21.34 -11.39
CA THR A 181 -6.92 20.33 -11.60
C THR A 181 -7.51 20.38 -13.02
N PHE A 182 -6.82 20.98 -13.99
CA PHE A 182 -7.35 21.26 -15.33
C PHE A 182 -7.76 19.98 -16.07
N GLY A 183 -9.03 19.93 -16.48
CA GLY A 183 -9.67 18.77 -17.11
C GLY A 183 -10.57 17.97 -16.14
N SER A 184 -10.71 18.41 -14.89
CA SER A 184 -11.67 17.83 -13.94
C SER A 184 -13.11 18.20 -14.31
N SER A 185 -14.07 17.32 -14.01
CA SER A 185 -15.45 17.45 -14.48
C SER A 185 -16.38 18.25 -13.56
N PHE A 186 -15.83 19.02 -12.62
CA PHE A 186 -16.55 19.69 -11.55
C PHE A 186 -15.75 20.90 -11.02
N ASP A 187 -16.42 21.74 -10.25
CA ASP A 187 -15.85 22.89 -9.55
C ASP A 187 -14.92 22.41 -8.41
N THR A 188 -13.61 22.59 -8.57
CA THR A 188 -12.61 22.00 -7.68
C THR A 188 -12.09 22.98 -6.64
N VAL A 189 -11.65 22.45 -5.51
CA VAL A 189 -10.78 23.13 -4.55
C VAL A 189 -9.46 22.35 -4.45
N LEU A 190 -8.34 23.05 -4.66
CA LEU A 190 -6.99 22.50 -4.56
C LEU A 190 -6.24 23.15 -3.41
N SER A 191 -5.60 22.34 -2.56
CA SER A 191 -4.86 22.80 -1.39
C SER A 191 -3.56 22.02 -1.22
N VAL A 192 -2.47 22.70 -0.86
CA VAL A 192 -1.15 22.09 -0.64
C VAL A 192 -0.67 22.38 0.78
N TYR A 193 -0.30 21.33 1.50
CA TYR A 193 0.16 21.40 2.89
C TYR A 193 1.53 20.72 3.09
N THR A 194 2.15 20.98 4.24
CA THR A 194 3.16 20.10 4.85
C THR A 194 2.69 19.67 6.23
N GLY A 195 2.89 18.40 6.59
CA GLY A 195 2.57 17.86 7.91
C GLY A 195 2.42 16.34 7.89
N THR A 196 2.38 15.72 9.07
CA THR A 196 2.32 14.25 9.24
C THR A 196 1.00 13.73 9.78
N ALA A 197 0.07 14.62 10.18
CA ALA A 197 -1.27 14.29 10.65
C ALA A 197 -2.29 15.30 10.14
N VAL A 198 -3.49 14.84 9.78
CA VAL A 198 -4.54 15.64 9.12
C VAL A 198 -4.98 16.87 9.94
N GLY A 199 -5.03 16.75 11.27
CA GLY A 199 -5.32 17.85 12.20
C GLY A 199 -4.13 18.75 12.57
N SER A 200 -2.98 18.62 11.90
CA SER A 200 -1.76 19.41 12.19
C SER A 200 -1.00 19.78 10.91
N LEU A 201 -1.73 20.35 9.95
CA LEU A 201 -1.22 20.72 8.63
C LEU A 201 -0.84 22.21 8.54
N SER A 202 0.29 22.49 7.89
CA SER A 202 0.73 23.84 7.54
C SER A 202 0.47 24.09 6.05
N LEU A 203 -0.49 24.97 5.75
CA LEU A 203 -0.84 25.37 4.39
C LEU A 203 0.33 26.06 3.68
N LYS A 204 0.50 25.77 2.38
CA LYS A 204 1.49 26.36 1.46
C LYS A 204 0.84 27.14 0.31
N GLY A 205 -0.39 26.78 -0.05
CA GLY A 205 -1.23 27.51 -0.99
C GLY A 205 -2.54 26.77 -1.22
N SER A 206 -3.60 27.51 -1.55
CA SER A 206 -4.94 27.00 -1.84
C SER A 206 -5.59 27.85 -2.93
N ASN A 207 -6.45 27.24 -3.75
CA ASN A 207 -7.24 27.93 -4.77
C ASN A 207 -8.49 27.11 -5.10
N ASP A 208 -9.56 27.81 -5.44
CA ASP A 208 -10.82 27.35 -6.04
C ASP A 208 -10.74 27.51 -7.58
N ASP A 209 -10.75 28.75 -8.06
CA ASP A 209 -10.84 29.10 -9.47
C ASP A 209 -9.52 29.61 -10.05
N ALA A 210 -9.03 28.99 -11.12
CA ALA A 210 -7.92 29.51 -11.93
C ALA A 210 -8.27 29.67 -13.42
N ASN A 211 -9.44 29.20 -13.86
CA ASN A 211 -9.92 29.33 -15.24
C ASN A 211 -11.46 29.45 -15.31
N ALA A 212 -12.02 29.55 -16.52
CA ALA A 212 -13.46 29.67 -16.72
C ALA A 212 -14.25 28.35 -16.53
N ASP A 213 -13.55 27.23 -16.37
CA ASP A 213 -14.13 25.89 -16.19
C ASP A 213 -14.17 25.47 -14.70
N LEU A 214 -13.95 26.42 -13.79
CA LEU A 214 -13.94 26.25 -12.33
C LEU A 214 -12.92 25.19 -11.84
N ASN A 215 -11.77 25.11 -12.51
CA ASN A 215 -10.65 24.28 -12.08
C ASN A 215 -9.55 25.13 -11.44
N SER A 216 -8.96 24.62 -10.36
CA SER A 216 -7.98 25.29 -9.53
C SER A 216 -6.54 25.16 -10.05
N SER A 217 -5.68 26.10 -9.64
CA SER A 217 -4.23 26.06 -9.81
C SER A 217 -3.50 26.71 -8.63
N VAL A 218 -2.62 25.96 -7.97
CA VAL A 218 -1.79 26.43 -6.85
C VAL A 218 -0.32 26.42 -7.28
N THR A 219 0.36 27.57 -7.15
CA THR A 219 1.82 27.67 -7.32
C THR A 219 2.48 28.04 -5.99
N PHE A 220 3.51 27.30 -5.59
CA PHE A 220 4.22 27.50 -4.34
C PHE A 220 5.72 27.21 -4.48
N SER A 221 6.52 27.71 -3.53
CA SER A 221 7.94 27.37 -3.42
C SER A 221 8.12 26.06 -2.65
N ALA A 222 8.57 25.02 -3.34
CA ALA A 222 8.91 23.74 -2.75
C ALA A 222 10.39 23.66 -2.34
N THR A 223 10.69 22.81 -1.35
CA THR A 223 12.05 22.50 -0.90
C THR A 223 12.35 21.03 -1.19
N ALA A 224 13.50 20.73 -1.80
CA ALA A 224 13.91 19.36 -2.14
C ALA A 224 13.80 18.40 -0.93
N GLY A 225 13.32 17.19 -1.16
CA GLY A 225 13.12 16.15 -0.14
C GLY A 225 11.94 16.41 0.81
N THR A 226 11.31 17.58 0.78
CA THR A 226 10.14 17.88 1.63
C THR A 226 8.91 17.18 1.08
N VAL A 227 8.17 16.48 1.94
CA VAL A 227 6.90 15.84 1.59
C VAL A 227 5.76 16.85 1.71
N TYR A 228 5.05 17.05 0.61
CA TYR A 228 3.84 17.85 0.50
C TYR A 228 2.61 16.93 0.43
N ARG A 229 1.52 17.40 1.02
CA ARG A 229 0.22 16.76 1.06
C ARG A 229 -0.73 17.61 0.23
N ILE A 230 -1.24 17.07 -0.88
CA ILE A 230 -2.12 17.80 -1.79
C ILE A 230 -3.53 17.25 -1.60
N ALA A 231 -4.46 18.12 -1.25
CA ALA A 231 -5.88 17.80 -1.19
C ALA A 231 -6.57 18.33 -2.45
N VAL A 232 -7.35 17.47 -3.10
CA VAL A 232 -8.30 17.84 -4.15
C VAL A 232 -9.70 17.55 -3.62
N ASP A 233 -10.56 18.56 -3.60
CA ASP A 233 -11.96 18.47 -3.16
C ASP A 233 -12.84 19.24 -4.16
N GLY A 234 -14.15 19.33 -3.92
CA GLY A 234 -15.06 20.22 -4.63
C GLY A 234 -15.40 21.47 -3.83
N TYR A 235 -15.77 22.53 -4.55
CA TYR A 235 -16.32 23.73 -3.95
C TYR A 235 -17.65 23.43 -3.22
N ASN A 236 -17.89 24.10 -2.09
CA ASN A 236 -19.05 23.82 -1.23
C ASN A 236 -20.22 24.75 -1.57
N ASN A 237 -21.16 24.22 -2.36
CA ASN A 237 -22.36 24.92 -2.80
C ASN A 237 -23.44 24.99 -1.71
N SER A 238 -23.19 25.81 -0.68
CA SER A 238 -24.12 26.18 0.40
C SER A 238 -24.87 24.99 1.01
N ASP A 239 -24.18 24.24 1.86
CA ASP A 239 -24.68 23.08 2.63
C ASP A 239 -25.05 21.83 1.80
N SER A 240 -24.83 21.83 0.48
CA SER A 240 -24.96 20.64 -0.38
C SER A 240 -23.79 19.64 -0.23
N GLY A 241 -22.74 20.03 0.51
CA GLY A 241 -21.42 19.42 0.48
C GLY A 241 -20.65 19.81 -0.79
N GLY A 242 -19.38 19.42 -0.84
CA GLY A 242 -18.49 19.67 -1.97
C GLY A 242 -19.01 19.04 -3.27
N ASP A 243 -18.77 19.72 -4.38
CA ASP A 243 -18.98 19.18 -5.73
C ASP A 243 -18.08 17.96 -6.00
N PHE A 244 -18.44 17.15 -7.00
CA PHE A 244 -17.79 15.86 -7.21
C PHE A 244 -17.83 15.36 -8.65
N GLY A 245 -16.82 14.59 -9.04
CA GLY A 245 -16.70 14.05 -10.39
C GLY A 245 -15.37 13.33 -10.65
N SER A 246 -14.95 13.32 -11.90
CA SER A 246 -13.61 12.84 -12.29
C SER A 246 -12.57 13.94 -12.07
N ILE A 247 -11.46 13.59 -11.44
CA ILE A 247 -10.31 14.45 -11.17
C ILE A 247 -9.25 14.21 -12.24
N VAL A 248 -8.65 15.30 -12.73
CA VAL A 248 -7.37 15.29 -13.45
C VAL A 248 -6.42 16.20 -12.69
N LEU A 249 -5.44 15.64 -11.98
CA LEU A 249 -4.43 16.42 -11.24
C LEU A 249 -3.12 16.44 -12.02
N ASN A 250 -2.66 17.64 -12.37
CA ASN A 250 -1.41 17.88 -13.10
C ASN A 250 -0.40 18.60 -12.21
N TRP A 251 0.90 18.38 -12.41
CA TRP A 251 1.96 19.14 -11.76
C TRP A 251 3.15 19.44 -12.65
N THR A 252 3.88 20.51 -12.35
CA THR A 252 5.15 20.87 -13.00
C THR A 252 6.03 21.72 -12.08
N SER A 253 7.32 21.35 -11.97
CA SER A 253 8.37 22.08 -11.28
C SER A 253 9.24 22.86 -12.27
N ALA A 254 9.47 24.13 -11.99
CA ALA A 254 10.21 25.05 -12.87
C ALA A 254 11.74 24.82 -12.88
N SER A 255 12.28 24.11 -11.90
CA SER A 255 13.73 23.93 -11.69
C SER A 255 14.08 22.48 -11.37
N CYS A 256 13.73 21.59 -12.30
CA CYS A 256 14.12 20.19 -12.24
C CYS A 256 15.65 20.05 -12.45
N PRO A 257 16.37 19.28 -11.61
CA PRO A 257 17.67 18.74 -11.97
C PRO A 257 17.60 17.95 -13.28
N ALA A 258 18.76 17.66 -13.88
CA ALA A 258 18.85 16.70 -14.98
C ALA A 258 18.29 15.31 -14.56
N ALA A 259 18.08 14.43 -15.54
CA ALA A 259 17.56 13.08 -15.34
C ALA A 259 18.14 12.40 -14.09
N ASN A 260 17.28 11.70 -13.34
CA ASN A 260 17.63 11.11 -12.06
C ASN A 260 18.94 10.31 -12.19
N GLN A 261 19.92 10.58 -11.32
CA GLN A 261 21.26 10.01 -11.48
C GLN A 261 21.24 8.48 -11.51
N ILE A 262 20.23 7.85 -10.90
CA ILE A 262 20.07 6.40 -10.91
C ILE A 262 19.76 5.81 -12.30
N ASP A 263 19.35 6.63 -13.28
CA ASP A 263 19.10 6.19 -14.66
C ASP A 263 20.41 6.00 -15.44
N GLU A 264 21.47 6.73 -15.07
CA GLU A 264 22.81 6.58 -15.66
C GLU A 264 23.46 5.25 -15.26
N ALA A 265 23.82 4.43 -16.25
CA ALA A 265 24.30 3.05 -16.02
C ALA A 265 25.52 2.97 -15.09
N GLY A 266 26.47 3.91 -15.22
CA GLY A 266 27.65 3.96 -14.34
C GLY A 266 27.28 4.30 -12.89
N PHE A 267 26.37 5.24 -12.68
CA PHE A 267 25.92 5.60 -11.34
C PHE A 267 25.08 4.47 -10.72
N PHE A 268 24.17 3.87 -11.49
CA PHE A 268 23.39 2.70 -11.08
C PHE A 268 24.25 1.56 -10.52
N VAL A 269 25.30 1.19 -11.27
CA VAL A 269 26.26 0.15 -10.85
C VAL A 269 26.98 0.57 -9.57
N ARG A 270 27.52 1.79 -9.50
CA ARG A 270 28.20 2.29 -8.29
C ARG A 270 27.28 2.27 -7.06
N GLN A 271 26.01 2.67 -7.20
CA GLN A 271 25.06 2.61 -6.07
C GLN A 271 24.80 1.18 -5.61
N HIS A 272 24.80 0.17 -6.50
CA HIS A 272 24.65 -1.22 -6.06
C HIS A 272 25.87 -1.74 -5.28
N TYR A 273 27.09 -1.34 -5.65
CA TYR A 273 28.30 -1.60 -4.85
C TYR A 273 28.20 -0.97 -3.45
N LEU A 274 27.76 0.29 -3.36
CA LEU A 274 27.60 0.98 -2.07
C LEU A 274 26.44 0.39 -1.24
N ASP A 275 25.32 0.05 -1.87
CA ASP A 275 24.13 -0.42 -1.18
C ASP A 275 24.28 -1.86 -0.67
N PHE A 276 24.67 -2.77 -1.57
CA PHE A 276 24.75 -4.19 -1.26
C PHE A 276 26.11 -4.57 -0.65
N LEU A 277 27.22 -4.05 -1.18
CA LEU A 277 28.58 -4.49 -0.81
C LEU A 277 29.29 -3.54 0.16
N ASN A 278 28.78 -2.31 0.35
CA ASN A 278 29.37 -1.28 1.24
C ASN A 278 30.83 -0.91 0.88
N ARG A 279 31.16 -0.91 -0.41
CA ARG A 279 32.45 -0.47 -0.94
C ARG A 279 32.30 0.28 -2.26
N GLU A 280 33.35 0.96 -2.69
CA GLU A 280 33.48 1.43 -4.08
C GLU A 280 33.76 0.23 -5.01
N PRO A 281 33.36 0.30 -6.29
CA PRO A 281 33.68 -0.72 -7.26
C PRO A 281 35.17 -0.73 -7.60
N ASP A 282 35.72 -1.92 -7.80
CA ASP A 282 36.97 -2.09 -8.53
C ASP A 282 36.77 -1.78 -10.03
N ALA A 283 37.82 -1.33 -10.71
CA ALA A 283 37.71 -0.87 -12.11
C ALA A 283 37.17 -1.96 -13.05
N SER A 284 37.62 -3.21 -12.88
CA SER A 284 37.17 -4.38 -13.64
C SER A 284 35.68 -4.66 -13.48
N GLY A 285 35.19 -4.75 -12.25
CA GLY A 285 33.80 -5.00 -11.94
C GLY A 285 32.89 -3.82 -12.33
N PHE A 286 33.37 -2.58 -12.16
CA PHE A 286 32.68 -1.39 -12.64
C PHE A 286 32.44 -1.43 -14.15
N ASP A 287 33.52 -1.65 -14.92
CA ASP A 287 33.45 -1.68 -16.37
C ASP A 287 32.59 -2.85 -16.87
N PHE A 288 32.70 -4.03 -16.25
CA PHE A 288 31.88 -5.20 -16.55
C PHE A 288 30.38 -4.92 -16.36
N TRP A 289 29.95 -4.59 -15.14
CA TRP A 289 28.53 -4.37 -14.84
C TRP A 289 27.93 -3.16 -15.56
N ARG A 290 28.73 -2.11 -15.82
CA ARG A 290 28.29 -0.99 -16.67
C ARG A 290 28.10 -1.46 -18.12
N SER A 291 29.03 -2.25 -18.66
CA SER A 291 28.97 -2.72 -20.04
C SER A 291 27.73 -3.59 -20.30
N GLU A 292 27.31 -4.41 -19.33
CA GLU A 292 26.09 -5.22 -19.39
C GLU A 292 24.85 -4.37 -19.71
N ILE A 293 24.72 -3.17 -19.13
CA ILE A 293 23.62 -2.24 -19.39
C ILE A 293 23.85 -1.46 -20.69
N THR A 294 25.04 -0.89 -20.89
CA THR A 294 25.30 -0.02 -22.06
C THR A 294 25.32 -0.79 -23.39
N SER A 295 25.53 -2.11 -23.37
CA SER A 295 25.44 -2.98 -24.56
C SER A 295 24.07 -2.93 -25.26
N CYS A 296 23.02 -2.51 -24.56
CA CYS A 296 21.67 -2.33 -25.12
C CYS A 296 21.52 -1.09 -26.03
N GLY A 297 22.50 -0.18 -26.06
CA GLY A 297 22.37 1.09 -26.78
C GLY A 297 21.17 1.90 -26.29
N ALA A 298 20.24 2.23 -27.20
CA ALA A 298 19.01 2.96 -26.88
C ALA A 298 17.77 2.07 -26.68
N ASN A 299 17.90 0.73 -26.64
CA ASN A 299 16.77 -0.17 -26.50
C ASN A 299 16.25 -0.21 -25.05
N ALA A 300 15.16 0.52 -24.78
CA ALA A 300 14.56 0.63 -23.45
C ALA A 300 14.21 -0.71 -22.78
N GLN A 301 13.65 -1.68 -23.53
CA GLN A 301 13.30 -3.00 -22.99
C GLN A 301 14.54 -3.80 -22.60
N CYS A 302 15.60 -3.72 -23.41
CA CYS A 302 16.89 -4.34 -23.09
C CYS A 302 17.50 -3.70 -21.84
N ILE A 303 17.47 -2.36 -21.73
CA ILE A 303 17.97 -1.62 -20.57
C ILE A 303 17.21 -2.01 -19.30
N GLU A 304 15.89 -2.12 -19.33
CA GLU A 304 15.07 -2.56 -18.18
C GLU A 304 15.52 -3.94 -17.70
N VAL A 305 15.55 -4.93 -18.60
CA VAL A 305 15.93 -6.32 -18.27
C VAL A 305 17.38 -6.40 -17.76
N LYS A 306 18.32 -5.68 -18.39
CA LYS A 306 19.72 -5.65 -17.92
C LYS A 306 19.84 -4.98 -16.55
N ARG A 307 19.12 -3.89 -16.28
CA ARG A 307 19.12 -3.25 -14.95
C ARG A 307 18.60 -4.18 -13.87
N ILE A 308 17.50 -4.91 -14.13
CA ILE A 308 16.94 -5.92 -13.21
C ILE A 308 17.97 -7.03 -12.94
N ASN A 309 18.59 -7.58 -13.99
CA ASN A 309 19.53 -8.69 -13.85
C ASN A 309 20.84 -8.29 -13.17
N VAL A 310 21.44 -7.14 -13.54
CA VAL A 310 22.63 -6.59 -12.88
C VAL A 310 22.33 -6.32 -11.41
N SER A 311 21.17 -5.72 -11.12
CA SER A 311 20.72 -5.42 -9.76
C SER A 311 20.59 -6.68 -8.88
N ALA A 312 19.89 -7.71 -9.37
CA ALA A 312 19.77 -8.99 -8.68
C ALA A 312 21.12 -9.70 -8.48
N ALA A 313 22.05 -9.57 -9.44
CA ALA A 313 23.36 -10.19 -9.37
C ALA A 313 24.22 -9.70 -8.19
N PHE A 314 23.97 -8.50 -7.65
CA PHE A 314 24.66 -8.04 -6.44
C PHE A 314 24.30 -8.87 -5.21
N PHE A 315 23.01 -9.17 -5.01
CA PHE A 315 22.59 -10.06 -3.92
C PHE A 315 23.10 -11.50 -4.13
N LEU A 316 23.01 -11.99 -5.37
CA LEU A 316 23.46 -13.34 -5.75
C LEU A 316 24.99 -13.50 -5.77
N SER A 317 25.74 -12.40 -5.70
CA SER A 317 27.20 -12.43 -5.71
C SER A 317 27.75 -13.19 -4.50
N ILE A 318 28.86 -13.91 -4.71
CA ILE A 318 29.60 -14.57 -3.62
C ILE A 318 29.92 -13.57 -2.50
N GLU A 319 30.25 -12.33 -2.86
CA GLU A 319 30.56 -11.28 -1.90
C GLU A 319 29.38 -10.98 -0.97
N PHE A 320 28.17 -10.76 -1.49
CA PHE A 320 26.99 -10.53 -0.65
C PHE A 320 26.53 -11.79 0.10
N GLN A 321 26.52 -12.94 -0.57
CA GLN A 321 26.14 -14.23 0.03
C GLN A 321 27.03 -14.58 1.24
N GLN A 322 28.32 -14.27 1.16
CA GLN A 322 29.30 -14.57 2.21
C GLN A 322 29.53 -13.41 3.20
N THR A 323 28.93 -12.23 2.99
CA THR A 323 28.96 -11.09 3.92
C THR A 323 27.55 -10.82 4.49
N GLY A 324 26.73 -10.04 3.78
CA GLY A 324 25.41 -9.60 4.22
C GLY A 324 24.46 -10.75 4.54
N TYR A 325 24.35 -11.75 3.66
CA TYR A 325 23.46 -12.88 3.94
C TYR A 325 24.00 -13.74 5.10
N PHE A 326 25.32 -13.91 5.23
CA PHE A 326 25.91 -14.58 6.39
C PHE A 326 25.62 -13.85 7.73
N VAL A 327 25.58 -12.51 7.75
CA VAL A 327 25.15 -11.73 8.94
C VAL A 327 23.71 -12.08 9.33
N GLU A 328 22.79 -12.06 8.37
CA GLU A 328 21.38 -12.42 8.60
C GLU A 328 21.27 -13.83 9.18
N ARG A 329 21.97 -14.81 8.60
CA ARG A 329 21.98 -16.19 9.12
C ARG A 329 22.56 -16.30 10.53
N VAL A 330 23.61 -15.56 10.87
CA VAL A 330 24.14 -15.53 12.24
C VAL A 330 23.10 -14.99 13.24
N TYR A 331 22.34 -13.96 12.87
CA TYR A 331 21.21 -13.47 13.68
C TYR A 331 20.09 -14.50 13.80
N LYS A 332 19.73 -15.17 12.70
CA LYS A 332 18.72 -16.23 12.64
C LYS A 332 19.07 -17.42 13.53
N VAL A 333 20.31 -17.90 13.50
CA VAL A 333 20.80 -18.99 14.37
C VAL A 333 20.86 -18.55 15.83
N ALA A 334 21.30 -17.33 16.11
CA ALA A 334 21.44 -16.83 17.48
C ALA A 334 20.09 -16.53 18.17
N TYR A 335 19.08 -16.04 17.44
CA TYR A 335 17.86 -15.51 18.07
C TYR A 335 16.55 -15.97 17.44
N GLY A 336 16.60 -16.82 16.41
CA GLY A 336 15.41 -17.26 15.68
C GLY A 336 14.86 -16.19 14.75
N SER A 337 13.55 -16.21 14.52
CA SER A 337 12.84 -15.17 13.77
C SER A 337 12.10 -14.24 14.72
N ALA A 338 11.94 -12.98 14.33
CA ALA A 338 11.00 -12.06 14.98
C ALA A 338 9.57 -12.30 14.48
N THR A 339 8.60 -11.80 15.23
CA THR A 339 7.19 -11.76 14.80
C THR A 339 6.88 -10.37 14.24
N GLY A 340 6.44 -10.32 12.98
CA GLY A 340 5.83 -9.13 12.38
C GLY A 340 4.30 -9.21 12.42
N ASN A 341 3.65 -8.06 12.34
CA ASN A 341 2.22 -7.96 12.04
C ASN A 341 2.05 -7.64 10.55
N SER A 342 0.99 -8.15 9.92
CA SER A 342 0.60 -7.83 8.55
C SER A 342 -0.92 -7.64 8.49
N THR A 343 -1.38 -6.80 7.57
CA THR A 343 -2.80 -6.62 7.23
C THR A 343 -3.17 -7.22 5.86
N LEU A 344 -2.20 -7.81 5.15
CA LEU A 344 -2.41 -8.44 3.85
C LEU A 344 -3.42 -9.60 3.99
N GLY A 345 -4.54 -9.52 3.27
CA GLY A 345 -5.60 -10.53 3.36
C GLY A 345 -6.33 -10.57 4.72
N GLY A 346 -6.07 -9.62 5.61
CA GLY A 346 -6.58 -9.58 6.99
C GLY A 346 -5.45 -9.50 8.02
N ALA A 347 -5.79 -9.03 9.22
CA ALA A 347 -4.82 -8.86 10.31
C ALA A 347 -4.29 -10.21 10.81
N HIS A 348 -2.98 -10.44 10.66
CA HIS A 348 -2.31 -11.66 11.08
C HIS A 348 -0.85 -11.40 11.47
N THR A 349 -0.14 -12.44 11.90
CA THR A 349 1.29 -12.38 12.23
C THR A 349 2.11 -13.33 11.38
N LEU A 350 3.36 -12.95 11.10
CA LEU A 350 4.30 -13.74 10.29
C LEU A 350 5.70 -13.73 10.90
N LEU A 351 6.51 -14.73 10.54
CA LEU A 351 7.91 -14.82 10.93
C LEU A 351 8.78 -14.00 9.97
N VAL A 352 9.57 -13.08 10.52
CA VAL A 352 10.48 -12.20 9.78
C VAL A 352 11.92 -12.30 10.31
N PRO A 353 12.95 -12.00 9.50
CA PRO A 353 14.32 -11.89 9.98
C PRO A 353 14.43 -10.92 11.15
N ILE A 354 15.17 -11.32 12.18
CA ILE A 354 15.26 -10.59 13.46
C ILE A 354 16.32 -9.49 13.48
N VAL A 355 17.25 -9.50 12.51
CA VAL A 355 18.30 -8.49 12.37
C VAL A 355 17.69 -7.14 11.98
N ARG A 356 18.13 -6.05 12.61
CA ARG A 356 17.73 -4.69 12.23
C ARG A 356 18.77 -4.05 11.31
N TYR A 357 18.34 -3.13 10.46
CA TYR A 357 19.15 -2.45 9.46
C TYR A 357 20.46 -1.85 10.02
N SER A 358 20.41 -1.22 11.20
CA SER A 358 21.58 -0.62 11.85
C SER A 358 22.60 -1.67 12.32
N GLU A 359 22.14 -2.81 12.83
CA GLU A 359 22.98 -3.95 13.19
C GLU A 359 23.61 -4.57 11.93
N PHE A 360 22.78 -4.83 10.92
CA PHE A 360 23.17 -5.46 9.66
C PHE A 360 24.31 -4.73 8.96
N GLN A 361 24.25 -3.39 8.85
CA GLN A 361 25.26 -2.64 8.10
C GLN A 361 26.61 -2.59 8.81
N ALA A 362 26.63 -2.45 10.14
CA ALA A 362 27.87 -2.50 10.92
C ALA A 362 28.54 -3.87 10.81
N ASP A 363 27.77 -4.93 10.95
CA ASP A 363 28.25 -6.31 10.91
C ASP A 363 28.71 -6.72 9.50
N LYS A 364 27.97 -6.32 8.46
CA LYS A 364 28.36 -6.53 7.06
C LYS A 364 29.67 -5.80 6.75
N GLN A 365 29.83 -4.57 7.23
CA GLN A 365 31.06 -3.80 7.05
C GLN A 365 32.26 -4.48 7.72
N GLN A 366 32.10 -5.01 8.95
CA GLN A 366 33.17 -5.76 9.62
C GLN A 366 33.67 -6.95 8.79
N ILE A 367 32.77 -7.67 8.12
CA ILE A 367 33.12 -8.87 7.35
C ILE A 367 33.69 -8.51 5.97
N GLY A 368 33.10 -7.53 5.30
CA GLY A 368 33.43 -7.13 3.93
C GLY A 368 34.62 -6.17 3.79
N ASP A 369 35.17 -5.61 4.87
CA ASP A 369 36.23 -4.61 4.78
C ASP A 369 37.45 -5.14 4.00
N GLY A 370 37.92 -4.37 3.01
CA GLY A 370 39.01 -4.77 2.11
C GLY A 370 38.78 -6.02 1.25
N VAL A 371 37.63 -6.71 1.33
CA VAL A 371 37.35 -7.91 0.54
C VAL A 371 36.90 -7.52 -0.87
N VAL A 372 37.59 -8.05 -1.88
CA VAL A 372 37.21 -7.95 -3.30
C VAL A 372 37.29 -9.34 -3.90
N VAL A 373 36.12 -9.94 -4.16
CA VAL A 373 36.04 -11.31 -4.69
C VAL A 373 36.66 -11.39 -6.09
N GLY A 374 37.57 -12.35 -6.31
CA GLY A 374 38.21 -12.57 -7.60
C GLY A 374 39.34 -11.58 -7.96
N ALA A 375 39.80 -10.76 -7.00
CA ALA A 375 40.93 -9.86 -7.21
C ALA A 375 42.22 -10.61 -7.61
N PRO A 376 42.92 -10.20 -8.70
CA PRO A 376 44.15 -10.88 -9.13
C PRO A 376 45.24 -10.89 -8.06
N GLY A 377 45.69 -12.09 -7.66
CA GLY A 377 46.85 -12.30 -6.80
C GLY A 377 46.63 -12.08 -5.29
N GLY A 378 45.40 -11.90 -4.82
CA GLY A 378 45.08 -11.73 -3.39
C GLY A 378 44.32 -12.93 -2.78
N PRO A 379 44.60 -13.33 -1.52
CA PRO A 379 43.92 -14.43 -0.84
C PRO A 379 42.60 -13.96 -0.21
N TRP A 380 41.67 -13.45 -1.01
CA TRP A 380 40.42 -12.85 -0.53
C TRP A 380 39.57 -13.86 0.27
N GLU A 381 39.63 -15.15 -0.06
CA GLU A 381 38.99 -16.23 0.69
C GLU A 381 39.54 -16.34 2.12
N ALA A 382 40.86 -16.20 2.30
CA ALA A 382 41.49 -16.28 3.61
C ALA A 382 41.17 -15.04 4.47
N LEU A 383 41.19 -13.85 3.85
CA LEU A 383 40.80 -12.60 4.50
C LEU A 383 39.34 -12.66 4.96
N LEU A 384 38.42 -13.02 4.07
CA LEU A 384 37.00 -13.19 4.35
C LEU A 384 36.74 -14.24 5.45
N ASN A 385 37.45 -15.37 5.41
CA ASN A 385 37.33 -16.39 6.46
C ASN A 385 37.82 -15.88 7.83
N SER A 386 38.93 -15.14 7.86
CA SER A 386 39.45 -14.50 9.08
C SER A 386 38.45 -13.47 9.62
N HIS A 387 37.86 -12.64 8.75
CA HIS A 387 36.89 -11.63 9.15
C HIS A 387 35.60 -12.26 9.69
N LYS A 388 35.14 -13.36 9.09
CA LYS A 388 34.02 -14.15 9.63
C LYS A 388 34.32 -14.71 11.03
N ASP A 389 35.54 -15.23 11.26
CA ASP A 389 35.94 -15.75 12.58
C ASP A 389 36.01 -14.63 13.63
N SER A 390 36.60 -13.49 13.30
CA SER A 390 36.58 -12.30 14.16
C SER A 390 35.16 -11.83 14.46
N TYR A 391 34.32 -11.71 13.44
CA TYR A 391 32.92 -11.31 13.58
C TYR A 391 32.15 -12.24 14.54
N VAL A 392 32.20 -13.57 14.35
CA VAL A 392 31.48 -14.46 15.26
C VAL A 392 32.10 -14.51 16.66
N ALA A 393 33.42 -14.29 16.79
CA ALA A 393 34.08 -14.18 18.09
C ALA A 393 33.60 -12.93 18.86
N ASP A 394 33.46 -11.78 18.21
CA ASP A 394 32.91 -10.56 18.78
C ASP A 394 31.40 -10.70 19.06
N PHE A 395 30.66 -11.31 18.14
CA PHE A 395 29.21 -11.49 18.23
C PHE A 395 28.81 -12.25 19.50
N VAL A 396 29.54 -13.33 19.85
CA VAL A 396 29.24 -14.10 21.07
C VAL A 396 29.60 -13.37 22.38
N GLN A 397 30.35 -12.27 22.33
CA GLN A 397 30.61 -11.40 23.49
C GLN A 397 29.53 -10.32 23.68
N ARG A 398 28.60 -10.13 22.72
CA ARG A 398 27.53 -9.13 22.84
C ARG A 398 26.60 -9.48 24.00
N SER A 399 26.19 -8.50 24.79
CA SER A 399 25.30 -8.70 25.95
C SER A 399 23.99 -9.43 25.61
N ARG A 400 23.45 -9.21 24.41
CA ARG A 400 22.27 -9.90 23.87
C ARG A 400 22.53 -11.41 23.69
N PHE A 401 23.71 -11.79 23.21
CA PHE A 401 24.12 -13.19 23.05
C PHE A 401 24.41 -13.85 24.39
N ILE A 402 25.16 -13.18 25.28
CA ILE A 402 25.49 -13.72 26.62
C ILE A 402 24.21 -13.93 27.46
N THR A 403 23.22 -13.04 27.34
CA THR A 403 21.90 -13.20 27.99
C THR A 403 21.12 -14.38 27.42
N ALA A 404 21.09 -14.55 26.09
CA ALA A 404 20.40 -15.67 25.44
C ALA A 404 21.08 -17.03 25.69
N PHE A 405 22.41 -17.04 25.77
CA PHE A 405 23.22 -18.23 25.96
C PHE A 405 24.27 -18.04 27.07
N PRO A 406 23.88 -18.10 28.36
CA PRO A 406 24.79 -17.96 29.49
C PRO A 406 25.93 -18.98 29.47
N ALA A 407 27.08 -18.62 30.06
CA ALA A 407 28.26 -19.50 30.12
C ALA A 407 28.03 -20.80 30.91
N SER A 408 26.99 -20.86 31.75
CA SER A 408 26.54 -22.06 32.46
C SER A 408 25.69 -23.03 31.61
N MET A 409 25.31 -22.65 30.39
CA MET A 409 24.53 -23.48 29.48
C MET A 409 25.39 -24.65 28.95
N THR A 410 24.84 -25.87 29.01
CA THR A 410 25.55 -27.06 28.51
C THR A 410 25.79 -26.99 27.00
N ALA A 411 26.83 -27.68 26.51
CA ALA A 411 27.12 -27.78 25.08
C ALA A 411 25.95 -28.35 24.27
N ALA A 412 25.25 -29.36 24.80
CA ALA A 412 24.05 -29.95 24.20
C ALA A 412 22.94 -28.90 24.04
N THR A 413 22.52 -28.28 25.15
CA THR A 413 21.47 -27.25 25.15
C THR A 413 21.82 -26.08 24.24
N PHE A 414 23.09 -25.69 24.18
CA PHE A 414 23.55 -24.62 23.28
C PHE A 414 23.35 -25.00 21.80
N VAL A 415 23.88 -26.13 21.35
CA VAL A 415 23.73 -26.57 19.95
C VAL A 415 22.26 -26.81 19.60
N ASP A 416 21.47 -27.43 20.50
CA ASP A 416 20.04 -27.68 20.27
C ASP A 416 19.25 -26.38 20.12
N THR A 417 19.58 -25.34 20.90
CA THR A 417 18.93 -24.03 20.81
C THR A 417 19.30 -23.31 19.51
N LEU A 418 20.57 -23.32 19.11
CA LEU A 418 21.02 -22.77 17.83
C LEU A 418 20.35 -23.48 16.64
N ASN A 419 20.27 -24.82 16.68
CA ASN A 419 19.61 -25.62 15.64
C ASN A 419 18.12 -25.30 15.55
N SER A 420 17.43 -25.24 16.70
CA SER A 420 15.99 -24.93 16.77
C SER A 420 15.68 -23.53 16.23
N ASN A 421 16.45 -22.51 16.62
CA ASN A 421 16.35 -21.15 16.10
C ASN A 421 16.50 -21.08 14.56
N ALA A 422 17.43 -21.87 14.04
CA ALA A 422 17.72 -22.01 12.61
C ALA A 422 16.63 -22.77 11.83
N GLY A 423 15.68 -23.44 12.49
CA GLY A 423 14.65 -24.25 11.84
C GLY A 423 14.97 -25.75 11.77
N ASN A 424 15.96 -26.20 12.53
CA ASN A 424 16.52 -27.56 12.57
C ASN A 424 17.21 -28.04 11.27
N PRO A 425 18.15 -27.27 10.69
CA PRO A 425 18.92 -27.70 9.51
C PRO A 425 19.85 -28.88 9.79
N LEU A 426 20.47 -28.96 10.98
CA LEU A 426 21.49 -29.98 11.25
C LEU A 426 20.88 -31.38 11.29
N SER A 427 21.55 -32.34 10.64
CA SER A 427 21.30 -33.76 10.90
C SER A 427 21.68 -34.16 12.33
N VAL A 428 21.21 -35.33 12.76
CA VAL A 428 21.51 -35.89 14.08
C VAL A 428 23.03 -36.06 14.29
N ASP A 429 23.76 -36.46 13.26
CA ASP A 429 25.20 -36.71 13.33
C ASP A 429 26.00 -35.40 13.41
N GLU A 430 25.67 -34.39 12.59
CA GLU A 430 26.29 -33.06 12.65
C GLU A 430 26.04 -32.38 13.99
N ARG A 431 24.80 -32.45 14.49
CA ARG A 431 24.45 -31.96 15.83
C ARG A 431 25.29 -32.65 16.90
N ASN A 432 25.43 -33.98 16.84
CA ASN A 432 26.20 -34.73 17.83
C ASN A 432 27.70 -34.43 17.75
N GLN A 433 28.23 -34.24 16.54
CA GLN A 433 29.61 -33.80 16.33
C GLN A 433 29.86 -32.42 16.96
N LEU A 434 29.04 -31.41 16.66
CA LEU A 434 29.19 -30.06 17.21
C LEU A 434 29.09 -30.04 18.75
N VAL A 435 28.23 -30.87 19.34
CA VAL A 435 28.16 -31.03 20.80
C VAL A 435 29.44 -31.66 21.36
N ALA A 436 29.99 -32.70 20.72
CA ALA A 436 31.22 -33.33 21.15
C ALA A 436 32.43 -32.38 21.06
N GLU A 437 32.56 -31.68 19.93
CA GLU A 437 33.62 -30.70 19.66
C GLU A 437 33.56 -29.47 20.59
N LEU A 438 32.37 -29.04 21.01
CA LEU A 438 32.22 -27.99 22.01
C LEU A 438 32.51 -28.50 23.43
N THR A 439 32.09 -29.73 23.74
CA THR A 439 32.28 -30.35 25.08
C THR A 439 33.76 -30.63 25.36
N ASN A 440 34.53 -31.04 24.36
CA ASN A 440 35.95 -31.34 24.49
C ASN A 440 36.87 -30.11 24.23
N GLY A 441 36.30 -28.96 23.86
CA GLY A 441 37.03 -27.72 23.59
C GLY A 441 37.71 -27.62 22.22
N THR A 442 37.43 -28.55 21.28
CA THR A 442 37.94 -28.49 19.89
C THR A 442 37.33 -27.33 19.10
N LYS A 443 36.08 -26.96 19.40
CA LYS A 443 35.42 -25.76 18.88
C LYS A 443 34.99 -24.81 20.00
N THR A 444 35.14 -23.52 19.76
CA THR A 444 34.54 -22.46 20.59
C THR A 444 33.04 -22.29 20.27
N ARG A 445 32.31 -21.60 21.17
CA ARG A 445 30.90 -21.22 20.94
C ARG A 445 30.71 -20.41 19.65
N ALA A 446 31.68 -19.55 19.31
CA ALA A 446 31.70 -18.78 18.07
C ALA A 446 31.86 -19.69 16.84
N GLN A 447 32.77 -20.66 16.88
CA GLN A 447 32.97 -21.62 15.79
C GLN A 447 31.78 -22.56 15.58
N VAL A 448 31.06 -22.92 16.66
CA VAL A 448 29.80 -23.66 16.59
C VAL A 448 28.69 -22.80 15.98
N LEU A 449 28.50 -21.56 16.45
CA LEU A 449 27.56 -20.60 15.86
C LEU A 449 27.82 -20.42 14.35
N ARG A 450 29.09 -20.25 13.97
CA ARG A 450 29.51 -20.15 12.57
C ARG A 450 29.24 -21.42 11.76
N ALA A 451 29.40 -22.61 12.35
CA ALA A 451 29.11 -23.87 11.67
C ALA A 451 27.63 -23.94 11.27
N VAL A 452 26.72 -23.73 12.23
CA VAL A 452 25.26 -23.76 11.97
C VAL A 452 24.82 -22.63 11.02
N ALA A 453 25.44 -21.43 11.10
CA ALA A 453 25.12 -20.31 10.21
C ALA A 453 25.65 -20.46 8.77
N GLN A 454 26.51 -21.45 8.50
CA GLN A 454 27.01 -21.79 7.16
C GLN A 454 26.45 -23.14 6.66
N ASP A 455 25.46 -23.69 7.35
CA ASP A 455 24.76 -24.90 6.93
C ASP A 455 23.98 -24.67 5.61
N SER A 456 24.06 -25.61 4.68
CA SER A 456 23.46 -25.48 3.34
C SER A 456 21.93 -25.56 3.35
N ASP A 457 21.35 -26.26 4.31
CA ASP A 457 19.90 -26.41 4.43
C ASP A 457 19.31 -25.14 5.04
N LEU A 458 20.01 -24.50 5.98
CA LEU A 458 19.69 -23.14 6.45
C LEU A 458 19.85 -22.10 5.32
N GLU A 459 20.96 -22.14 4.58
CA GLU A 459 21.21 -21.23 3.47
C GLU A 459 20.13 -21.33 2.40
N SER A 460 19.58 -22.52 2.17
CA SER A 460 18.45 -22.73 1.25
C SER A 460 17.11 -22.27 1.86
N ALA A 461 16.86 -22.57 3.15
CA ALA A 461 15.57 -22.34 3.82
C ALA A 461 15.30 -20.87 4.19
N GLU A 462 16.33 -20.06 4.42
CA GLU A 462 16.20 -18.64 4.77
C GLU A 462 16.28 -17.70 3.54
N PHE A 463 16.76 -18.20 2.39
CA PHE A 463 17.13 -17.40 1.21
C PHE A 463 16.05 -16.41 0.79
N ARG A 464 14.79 -16.84 0.68
CA ARG A 464 13.68 -16.00 0.22
C ARG A 464 13.37 -14.87 1.20
N ARG A 465 13.43 -15.12 2.51
CA ARG A 465 13.20 -14.12 3.55
C ARG A 465 14.34 -13.10 3.58
N ALA A 466 15.59 -13.57 3.53
CA ALA A 466 16.76 -12.71 3.43
C ALA A 466 16.79 -11.88 2.13
N PHE A 467 16.33 -12.44 1.00
CA PHE A 467 16.23 -11.72 -0.27
C PHE A 467 15.22 -10.57 -0.19
N VAL A 468 14.05 -10.79 0.41
CA VAL A 468 13.05 -9.73 0.65
C VAL A 468 13.64 -8.65 1.56
N LEU A 469 14.25 -9.03 2.69
CA LEU A 469 14.88 -8.10 3.62
C LEU A 469 15.96 -7.25 2.94
N ALA A 470 16.78 -7.85 2.08
CA ALA A 470 17.85 -7.17 1.37
C ALA A 470 17.35 -6.11 0.38
N GLN A 471 16.11 -6.19 -0.13
CA GLN A 471 15.55 -5.10 -0.92
C GLN A 471 15.31 -3.84 -0.05
N TYR A 472 14.75 -4.01 1.15
CA TYR A 472 14.55 -2.92 2.10
C TYR A 472 15.88 -2.35 2.61
N PHE A 473 16.84 -3.21 2.98
CA PHE A 473 18.15 -2.77 3.48
C PHE A 473 19.02 -2.14 2.39
N GLY A 474 18.99 -2.69 1.17
CA GLY A 474 19.74 -2.16 0.02
C GLY A 474 19.15 -0.86 -0.51
N TYR A 475 17.90 -0.90 -0.98
CA TYR A 475 17.28 0.23 -1.69
C TYR A 475 16.70 1.29 -0.74
N MET A 476 15.97 0.87 0.29
CA MET A 476 15.26 1.83 1.16
C MET A 476 16.08 2.27 2.38
N ARG A 477 17.17 1.56 2.70
CA ARG A 477 18.11 1.88 3.79
C ARG A 477 17.43 1.95 5.17
N ARG A 478 16.35 1.17 5.36
CA ARG A 478 15.53 1.10 6.60
C ARG A 478 15.02 -0.31 6.85
N ASN A 479 14.38 -0.55 7.99
CA ASN A 479 13.68 -1.82 8.24
C ASN A 479 12.31 -1.84 7.51
N PRO A 480 11.77 -3.03 7.18
CA PRO A 480 10.53 -3.13 6.41
C PRO A 480 9.29 -2.53 7.09
N ASN A 481 9.35 -2.32 8.40
CA ASN A 481 8.27 -1.75 9.22
C ASN A 481 8.62 -0.38 9.82
N ASP A 482 9.69 0.27 9.34
CA ASP A 482 9.96 1.68 9.64
C ASP A 482 9.23 2.57 8.62
N THR A 483 8.83 3.77 9.04
CA THR A 483 8.17 4.80 8.21
C THR A 483 8.80 4.93 6.81
N PRO A 484 8.01 4.98 5.72
CA PRO A 484 6.55 5.15 5.65
C PRO A 484 5.71 3.94 6.04
N ASP A 485 6.27 2.74 6.07
CA ASP A 485 5.56 1.55 6.53
C ASP A 485 5.36 1.58 8.07
N LEU A 486 4.29 0.97 8.57
CA LEU A 486 3.98 0.90 10.01
C LEU A 486 3.95 -0.54 10.55
N ASP A 487 3.98 -1.53 9.66
CA ASP A 487 3.98 -2.96 9.94
C ASP A 487 4.76 -3.72 8.85
N TYR A 488 4.62 -5.05 8.77
CA TYR A 488 5.32 -5.87 7.77
C TYR A 488 4.45 -6.22 6.55
N THR A 489 3.32 -5.54 6.30
CA THR A 489 2.41 -5.82 5.17
C THR A 489 3.12 -5.78 3.82
N GLY A 490 4.03 -4.82 3.59
CA GLY A 490 4.84 -4.77 2.36
C GLY A 490 5.83 -5.94 2.24
N TYR A 491 6.49 -6.32 3.33
CA TYR A 491 7.41 -7.45 3.38
C TYR A 491 6.68 -8.77 3.10
N ASP A 492 5.51 -8.94 3.71
CA ASP A 492 4.62 -10.08 3.55
C ASP A 492 4.13 -10.23 2.09
N PHE A 493 3.69 -9.13 1.48
CA PHE A 493 3.30 -9.09 0.07
C PHE A 493 4.44 -9.59 -0.84
N TRP A 494 5.66 -9.08 -0.65
CA TRP A 494 6.81 -9.49 -1.46
C TRP A 494 7.25 -10.92 -1.20
N LEU A 495 7.23 -11.38 0.05
CA LEU A 495 7.55 -12.77 0.39
C LEU A 495 6.51 -13.74 -0.20
N THR A 496 5.23 -13.40 -0.12
CA THR A 496 4.12 -14.18 -0.72
C THR A 496 4.27 -14.24 -2.24
N LYS A 497 4.40 -13.09 -2.91
CA LYS A 497 4.58 -13.03 -4.38
C LYS A 497 5.83 -13.81 -4.82
N LEU A 498 6.94 -13.70 -4.09
CA LEU A 498 8.16 -14.45 -4.39
C LEU A 498 7.98 -15.96 -4.19
N ASN A 499 7.18 -16.40 -3.21
CA ASN A 499 6.85 -17.81 -3.01
C ASN A 499 5.95 -18.36 -4.11
N ASP A 500 4.95 -17.60 -4.58
CA ASP A 500 4.05 -17.98 -5.67
C ASP A 500 4.82 -18.24 -6.98
N PHE A 501 5.88 -17.46 -7.24
CA PHE A 501 6.81 -17.65 -8.35
C PHE A 501 8.03 -18.52 -8.00
N ASN A 502 7.94 -19.32 -6.93
CA ASN A 502 8.97 -20.29 -6.51
C ASN A 502 10.40 -19.71 -6.32
N GLY A 503 10.52 -18.44 -5.96
CA GLY A 503 11.80 -17.73 -5.81
C GLY A 503 12.28 -16.99 -7.06
N ASP A 504 11.54 -17.06 -8.17
CA ASP A 504 11.86 -16.31 -9.38
C ASP A 504 11.53 -14.82 -9.21
N PHE A 505 12.56 -14.03 -8.93
CA PHE A 505 12.46 -12.58 -8.72
C PHE A 505 12.10 -11.80 -9.99
N VAL A 506 12.28 -12.37 -11.17
CA VAL A 506 11.93 -11.75 -12.47
C VAL A 506 10.43 -11.89 -12.68
N ASN A 507 9.90 -13.10 -12.54
CA ASN A 507 8.45 -13.36 -12.64
C ASN A 507 7.67 -12.73 -11.47
N ALA A 508 8.26 -12.64 -10.27
CA ALA A 508 7.72 -11.84 -9.18
C ALA A 508 7.83 -10.31 -9.40
N GLU A 509 8.52 -9.86 -10.45
CA GLU A 509 8.85 -8.44 -10.75
C GLU A 509 9.46 -7.68 -9.56
N MET A 510 10.09 -8.40 -8.63
CA MET A 510 10.37 -7.88 -7.30
C MET A 510 11.48 -6.83 -7.35
N VAL A 511 12.64 -7.20 -7.91
CA VAL A 511 13.75 -6.26 -8.09
C VAL A 511 13.33 -5.05 -8.93
N LYS A 512 12.53 -5.28 -9.98
CA LYS A 512 11.95 -4.21 -10.83
C LYS A 512 11.16 -3.19 -10.01
N ALA A 513 10.26 -3.65 -9.14
CA ALA A 513 9.43 -2.77 -8.34
C ALA A 513 10.27 -1.91 -7.36
N PHE A 514 11.31 -2.48 -6.74
CA PHE A 514 12.17 -1.72 -5.82
C PHE A 514 13.05 -0.69 -6.56
N ILE A 515 13.70 -1.06 -7.68
CA ILE A 515 14.57 -0.12 -8.43
C ILE A 515 13.80 0.98 -9.18
N LEU A 516 12.49 0.80 -9.39
CA LEU A 516 11.59 1.80 -9.96
C LEU A 516 10.77 2.57 -8.91
N SER A 517 10.83 2.18 -7.63
CA SER A 517 10.06 2.82 -6.57
C SER A 517 10.42 4.30 -6.40
N GLY A 518 9.42 5.13 -6.06
CA GLY A 518 9.66 6.54 -5.74
C GLY A 518 10.67 6.69 -4.59
N GLU A 519 10.56 5.87 -3.54
CA GLU A 519 11.45 5.89 -2.38
C GLU A 519 12.92 5.66 -2.76
N TYR A 520 13.23 4.66 -3.60
CA TYR A 520 14.60 4.44 -4.06
C TYR A 520 15.09 5.57 -4.97
N ARG A 521 14.26 5.99 -5.93
CA ARG A 521 14.63 7.03 -6.91
C ARG A 521 14.88 8.38 -6.25
N HIS A 522 14.08 8.77 -5.25
CA HIS A 522 14.22 10.03 -4.52
C HIS A 522 15.53 10.15 -3.73
N ARG A 523 16.29 9.06 -3.52
CA ARG A 523 17.66 9.12 -2.98
C ARG A 523 18.65 9.83 -3.91
N PHE A 524 18.37 9.91 -5.20
CA PHE A 524 19.34 10.29 -6.25
C PHE A 524 18.84 11.36 -7.24
N GLY A 525 17.61 11.83 -7.07
CA GLY A 525 17.01 12.84 -7.93
C GLY A 525 15.48 12.72 -8.03
N PRO A 526 14.89 13.33 -9.08
CA PRO A 526 13.44 13.33 -9.29
C PRO A 526 12.75 11.97 -9.50
#